data_AF-A0A550GY97-F1
#
_entry.id   AF-A0A550GY97-F1
#
_cell.length_a   1.000
_cell.length_b   1.000
_cell.length_c   1.000
_cell.angle_alpha   90.00
_cell.angle_beta   90.00
_cell.angle_gamma   90.00
#
_symmetry.space_group_name_H-M   'P 1'
#
loop_
_entity.id
_entity.type
_entity.pdbx_description
1 polymer ?
#
loop_
_entity_poly.entity_id
_entity_poly.type
_entity_poly.pdbx_seq_one_letter_code
_entity_poly.pdbx_strand_id
1 'polypeptide(L)'
;MFKNNYGKLLVYASTDVPRKKRLESVQTATEETAKLLNLDFGVVKFRNSSSQIYVYYECSDGGEPIPLYCDKGKAGSLQEICATLRKMMFVLSFHPNHSALKQVRSAIMRAS
;
A
#
# COMPACT_ATOMS: atom_id res chain seq x y z
N MET A 1 23.17 9.85 7.67
CA MET A 1 22.83 9.33 6.33
C MET A 1 21.31 9.30 6.24
N PHE A 2 20.70 10.34 5.65
CA PHE A 2 19.25 10.40 5.55
C PHE A 2 18.78 9.27 4.63
N LYS A 3 18.02 8.31 5.16
CA LYS A 3 17.25 7.39 4.31
C LYS A 3 16.29 8.28 3.52
N ASN A 4 16.54 8.48 2.24
CA ASN A 4 15.52 8.95 1.31
C ASN A 4 14.46 7.84 1.22
N ASN A 5 13.54 7.80 2.19
CA ASN A 5 12.37 6.96 2.09
C ASN A 5 11.40 7.63 1.15
N TYR A 6 11.02 6.93 0.09
CA TYR A 6 10.13 7.41 -0.96
C TYR A 6 8.67 7.44 -0.50
N GLY A 7 8.40 7.57 0.80
CA GLY A 7 7.08 7.46 1.42
C GLY A 7 6.86 6.12 2.12
N LYS A 8 5.59 5.86 2.46
CA LYS A 8 5.16 4.73 3.29
C LYS A 8 3.90 4.08 2.74
N LEU A 9 3.80 2.75 2.83
CA LEU A 9 2.55 2.04 2.61
C LEU A 9 1.83 1.82 3.94
N LEU A 10 0.55 2.19 3.99
CA LEU A 10 -0.28 2.13 5.18
C LEU A 10 -1.48 1.22 4.96
N VAL A 11 -1.62 0.21 5.82
CA VAL A 11 -2.81 -0.65 5.88
C VAL A 11 -3.78 -0.09 6.90
N TYR A 12 -4.97 0.30 6.45
CA TYR A 12 -6.06 0.73 7.30
C TYR A 12 -7.05 -0.42 7.49
N ALA A 13 -7.27 -0.82 8.73
CA ALA A 13 -8.23 -1.87 9.07
C ALA A 13 -8.96 -1.56 10.38
N SER A 14 -10.20 -2.05 10.48
CA SER A 14 -10.96 -1.97 11.72
C SER A 14 -10.36 -2.86 12.82
N THR A 15 -10.56 -2.48 14.07
CA THR A 15 -10.26 -3.33 15.23
C THR A 15 -11.15 -4.56 15.34
N ASP A 16 -12.34 -4.51 14.74
CA ASP A 16 -13.42 -5.49 14.93
C ASP A 16 -13.47 -6.55 13.83
N VAL A 17 -12.44 -6.61 12.96
CA VAL A 17 -12.43 -7.47 11.78
C VAL A 17 -12.37 -8.95 12.20
N PRO A 18 -13.40 -9.78 11.90
CA PRO A 18 -13.40 -11.22 12.24
C PRO A 18 -12.43 -12.05 11.38
N ARG A 19 -11.77 -11.42 10.38
CA ARG A 19 -10.98 -12.07 9.33
C ARG A 19 -9.46 -11.86 9.50
N LYS A 20 -8.92 -12.26 10.66
CA LYS A 20 -7.48 -12.14 10.99
C LYS A 20 -6.56 -12.62 9.85
N LYS A 21 -6.82 -13.81 9.29
CA LYS A 21 -6.05 -14.37 8.16
C LYS A 21 -6.03 -13.49 6.92
N ARG A 22 -7.15 -12.81 6.61
CA ARG A 22 -7.22 -11.95 5.43
C ARG A 22 -6.44 -10.66 5.66
N LEU A 23 -6.58 -10.08 6.85
CA LEU A 23 -5.80 -8.91 7.25
C LEU A 23 -4.30 -9.21 7.22
N GLU A 24 -3.88 -10.36 7.76
CA GLU A 24 -2.50 -10.83 7.69
C GLU A 24 -2.01 -10.92 6.24
N SER A 25 -2.80 -11.51 5.33
CA SER A 25 -2.43 -11.60 3.92
C SER A 25 -2.22 -10.21 3.27
N VAL A 26 -3.11 -9.25 3.55
CA VAL A 26 -2.99 -7.88 3.02
C VAL A 26 -1.80 -7.16 3.65
N GLN A 27 -1.55 -7.35 4.95
CA GLN A 27 -0.39 -6.78 5.64
C GLN A 27 0.91 -7.33 5.06
N THR A 28 1.05 -8.65 4.94
CA THR A 28 2.24 -9.30 4.37
C THR A 28 2.48 -8.83 2.94
N ALA A 29 1.46 -8.83 2.08
CA ALA A 29 1.62 -8.37 0.71
C ALA A 29 2.03 -6.89 0.62
N THR A 30 1.48 -6.05 1.50
CA THR A 30 1.83 -4.63 1.56
C THR A 30 3.26 -4.43 2.07
N GLU A 31 3.67 -5.16 3.11
CA GLU A 31 5.02 -5.12 3.66
C GLU A 31 6.07 -5.61 2.66
N GLU A 32 5.81 -6.72 1.97
CA GLU A 32 6.69 -7.22 0.91
C GLU A 32 6.84 -6.22 -0.22
N THR A 33 5.72 -5.59 -0.64
CA THR A 33 5.74 -4.54 -1.66
C THR A 33 6.53 -3.32 -1.19
N ALA A 34 6.38 -2.91 0.08
CA ALA A 34 7.13 -1.80 0.66
C ALA A 34 8.64 -2.08 0.67
N LYS A 35 9.04 -3.28 1.12
CA LYS A 35 10.44 -3.73 1.12
C LYS A 35 11.04 -3.74 -0.28
N LEU A 36 10.32 -4.30 -1.24
CA LEU A 36 10.76 -4.37 -2.64
C LEU A 36 11.00 -2.98 -3.24
N LEU A 37 10.20 -1.99 -2.85
CA LEU A 37 10.24 -0.63 -3.39
C LEU A 37 11.03 0.36 -2.52
N ASN A 38 11.69 -0.12 -1.45
CA ASN A 38 12.39 0.71 -0.47
C ASN A 38 11.49 1.83 0.10
N LEU A 39 10.33 1.42 0.62
CA LEU A 39 9.34 2.24 1.30
C LEU A 39 9.20 1.79 2.75
N ASP A 40 8.69 2.69 3.60
CA ASP A 40 8.26 2.30 4.93
C ASP A 40 6.91 1.55 4.89
N PHE A 41 6.61 0.84 5.96
CA PHE A 41 5.34 0.13 6.14
C PHE A 41 4.69 0.50 7.48
N GLY A 42 3.36 0.54 7.52
CA GLY A 42 2.62 0.70 8.77
C GLY A 42 1.20 0.20 8.70
N VAL A 43 0.60 0.07 9.89
CA VAL A 43 -0.79 -0.36 10.06
C VAL A 43 -1.50 0.68 10.92
N VAL A 44 -2.61 1.20 10.43
CA VAL A 44 -3.49 2.12 11.13
C VAL A 44 -4.77 1.39 11.49
N LYS A 45 -5.00 1.25 12.80
CA LYS A 45 -6.23 0.64 13.33
C LYS A 45 -7.23 1.75 13.62
N PHE A 46 -8.48 1.56 13.20
CA PHE A 46 -9.56 2.50 13.52
C PHE A 46 -10.78 1.77 14.08
N ARG A 47 -11.50 2.43 15.00
CA ARG A 47 -12.76 1.90 15.54
C ARG A 47 -13.89 2.24 14.58
N ASN A 48 -14.24 1.31 13.71
CA ASN A 48 -15.40 1.40 12.83
C ASN A 48 -15.91 -0.02 12.53
N SER A 49 -17.20 -0.19 12.28
CA SER A 49 -17.81 -1.48 11.98
C SER A 49 -17.50 -2.01 10.56
N SER A 50 -16.77 -1.26 9.75
CA SER A 50 -16.37 -1.69 8.40
C SER A 50 -15.38 -2.86 8.43
N SER A 51 -15.71 -3.93 7.71
CA SER A 51 -14.82 -5.07 7.49
C SER A 51 -13.81 -4.86 6.35
N GLN A 52 -13.81 -3.68 5.72
CA GLN A 52 -12.94 -3.37 4.58
C GLN A 52 -11.51 -3.07 5.06
N ILE A 53 -10.54 -3.58 4.31
CA ILE A 53 -9.12 -3.28 4.50
C ILE A 53 -8.70 -2.37 3.36
N TYR A 54 -8.05 -1.27 3.67
CA TYR A 54 -7.55 -0.35 2.64
C TYR A 54 -6.03 -0.27 2.71
N VAL A 55 -5.40 -0.06 1.56
CA VAL A 55 -3.97 0.26 1.49
C VAL A 55 -3.83 1.61 0.81
N TYR A 56 -3.07 2.48 1.46
CA TYR A 56 -2.72 3.80 0.96
C TYR A 56 -1.21 3.95 0.85
N TYR A 57 -0.78 4.81 -0.05
CA TYR A 57 0.57 5.34 -0.08
C TYR A 57 0.56 6.75 0.52
N GLU A 58 1.41 6.97 1.51
CA GLU A 58 1.65 8.28 2.13
C GLU A 58 2.98 8.84 1.63
N CYS A 59 2.95 10.04 1.07
CA CYS A 59 4.15 10.73 0.65
C CYS A 59 4.84 11.39 1.86
N SER A 60 6.16 11.43 1.82
CA SER A 60 7.01 12.04 2.86
C SER A 60 6.80 13.56 3.02
N ASP A 61 6.17 14.23 2.06
CA ASP A 61 5.96 15.69 2.03
C ASP A 61 4.62 16.16 2.65
N GLY A 62 3.83 15.25 3.22
CA GLY A 62 2.59 15.58 3.94
C GLY A 62 1.36 15.80 3.05
N GLY A 63 1.39 15.37 1.78
CA GLY A 63 0.21 15.34 0.92
C GLY A 63 -0.86 14.31 1.34
N GLU A 64 -2.05 14.39 0.72
CA GLU A 64 -3.12 13.41 0.96
C GLU A 64 -2.67 11.98 0.59
N PRO A 65 -2.96 10.96 1.43
CA PRO A 65 -2.64 9.59 1.11
C PRO A 65 -3.34 9.10 -0.16
N ILE A 66 -2.59 8.46 -1.05
CA ILE A 66 -3.09 7.96 -2.32
C ILE A 66 -3.70 6.56 -2.11
N PRO A 67 -4.99 6.33 -2.42
CA PRO A 67 -5.59 5.01 -2.31
C PRO A 67 -5.03 4.06 -3.36
N LEU A 68 -4.56 2.88 -2.94
CA LEU A 68 -3.98 1.87 -3.82
C LEU A 68 -4.80 0.59 -3.91
N TYR A 69 -5.41 0.18 -2.81
CA TYR A 69 -6.12 -1.10 -2.75
C TYR A 69 -7.26 -1.06 -1.73
N CYS A 70 -8.35 -1.75 -2.04
CA CYS A 70 -9.48 -1.93 -1.15
C CYS A 70 -9.90 -3.40 -1.18
N ASP A 71 -9.77 -4.07 -0.04
CA ASP A 71 -10.29 -5.40 0.18
C ASP A 71 -11.74 -5.32 0.65
N LYS A 72 -12.68 -5.55 -0.28
CA LYS A 72 -14.11 -5.69 0.02
C LYS A 72 -14.49 -7.14 0.30
N GLY A 73 -13.57 -7.96 0.81
CA GLY A 73 -13.76 -9.39 1.01
C GLY A 73 -13.48 -10.25 -0.23
N LYS A 74 -12.73 -9.72 -1.20
CA LYS A 74 -12.25 -10.51 -2.35
C LYS A 74 -11.16 -11.49 -1.89
N ALA A 75 -11.25 -12.75 -2.32
CA ALA A 75 -10.19 -13.73 -2.12
C ALA A 75 -9.15 -13.59 -3.23
N GLY A 76 -8.17 -12.69 -3.04
CA GLY A 76 -6.99 -12.62 -3.89
C GLY A 76 -5.79 -13.31 -3.23
N SER A 77 -4.96 -14.02 -3.97
CA SER A 77 -3.71 -14.57 -3.45
C SER A 77 -2.74 -13.46 -2.98
N LEU A 78 -1.73 -13.82 -2.19
CA LEU A 78 -0.68 -12.87 -1.79
C LEU A 78 -0.03 -12.22 -3.04
N GLN A 79 0.32 -13.03 -4.04
CA GLN A 79 0.95 -12.54 -5.27
C GLN A 79 0.03 -11.59 -6.04
N GLU A 80 -1.27 -11.86 -6.08
CA GLU A 80 -2.25 -10.98 -6.73
C GLU A 80 -2.37 -9.63 -6.03
N ILE A 81 -2.30 -9.59 -4.70
CA ILE A 81 -2.31 -8.34 -3.94
C ILE A 81 -1.02 -7.55 -4.24
N CYS A 82 0.16 -8.18 -4.15
CA CYS A 82 1.44 -7.55 -4.48
C CYS A 82 1.46 -7.01 -5.92
N ALA A 83 0.95 -7.77 -6.88
CA ALA A 83 0.86 -7.34 -8.28
C ALA A 83 -0.12 -6.17 -8.45
N THR A 84 -1.25 -6.19 -7.75
CA THR A 84 -2.25 -5.11 -7.80
C THR A 84 -1.68 -3.81 -7.22
N LEU A 85 -1.01 -3.87 -6.07
CA LEU A 85 -0.35 -2.71 -5.45
C LEU A 85 0.66 -2.09 -6.41
N ARG A 86 1.58 -2.90 -6.97
CA ARG A 86 2.57 -2.42 -7.94
C ARG A 86 1.93 -1.80 -9.19
N LYS A 87 0.91 -2.44 -9.76
CA LYS A 87 0.18 -1.91 -10.92
C LYS A 87 -0.47 -0.57 -10.62
N MET A 88 -1.16 -0.44 -9.49
CA MET A 88 -1.82 0.82 -9.11
C MET A 88 -0.80 1.93 -8.88
N MET A 89 0.28 1.66 -8.15
CA MET A 89 1.36 2.64 -7.96
C MET A 89 1.99 3.06 -9.29
N PHE A 90 2.20 2.12 -10.20
CA PHE A 90 2.72 2.42 -11.54
C PHE A 90 1.77 3.32 -12.32
N VAL A 91 0.48 2.97 -12.42
CA VAL A 91 -0.52 3.77 -13.16
C VAL A 91 -0.65 5.16 -12.54
N LEU A 92 -0.75 5.25 -11.22
CA LEU A 92 -0.92 6.51 -10.51
C LEU A 92 0.34 7.40 -10.56
N SER A 93 1.52 6.85 -10.82
CA SER A 93 2.75 7.63 -11.00
C SER A 93 2.72 8.56 -12.24
N PHE A 94 1.79 8.34 -13.17
CA PHE A 94 1.57 9.21 -14.31
C PHE A 94 0.58 10.35 -14.02
N HIS A 95 -0.12 10.30 -12.87
CA HIS A 95 -1.05 11.35 -12.49
C HIS A 95 -0.28 12.62 -12.06
N PRO A 96 -0.63 13.82 -12.57
CA PRO A 96 0.13 15.04 -12.32
C PRO A 96 0.20 15.41 -10.84
N ASN A 97 -0.84 15.10 -10.07
CA ASN A 97 -0.90 15.41 -8.63
C ASN A 97 -0.13 14.39 -7.77
N HIS A 98 0.34 13.28 -8.33
CA HIS A 98 0.99 12.18 -7.58
C HIS A 98 2.48 12.12 -7.92
N SER A 99 3.14 13.29 -7.92
CA SER A 99 4.56 13.43 -8.26
C SER A 99 5.48 12.55 -7.41
N ALA A 100 5.07 12.29 -6.16
CA ALA A 100 5.71 11.37 -5.21
C ALA A 100 5.96 9.96 -5.77
N LEU A 101 4.97 9.42 -6.51
CA LEU A 101 5.06 8.08 -7.09
C LEU A 101 6.00 8.00 -8.30
N LYS A 102 6.42 9.13 -8.89
CA LYS A 102 7.36 9.13 -10.03
C LYS A 102 8.70 8.47 -9.66
N GLN A 103 9.16 8.64 -8.43
CA GLN A 103 10.41 8.05 -7.96
C GLN A 103 10.25 6.52 -7.80
N VAL A 104 9.09 6.09 -7.29
CA VAL A 104 8.72 4.68 -7.12
C VAL A 104 8.56 3.97 -8.47
N ARG A 105 8.07 4.65 -9.51
CA ARG A 105 7.93 4.09 -10.87
C ARG A 105 9.21 3.40 -11.35
N SER A 106 10.36 4.03 -11.14
CA SER A 106 11.65 3.48 -11.56
C SER A 106 11.99 2.16 -10.84
N ALA A 107 11.65 2.05 -9.55
CA ALA A 107 11.84 0.85 -8.75
C ALA A 107 10.90 -0.27 -9.20
N ILE A 108 9.64 0.04 -9.50
CA ILE A 108 8.69 -0.93 -10.03
C ILE A 108 9.19 -1.54 -11.33
N MET A 109 9.68 -0.72 -12.27
CA MET A 109 10.19 -1.21 -13.57
C MET A 109 11.41 -2.13 -13.44
N ARG A 110 12.26 -1.93 -12.42
CA ARG A 110 13.43 -2.80 -12.16
C ARG A 110 13.06 -4.12 -11.47
N ALA A 111 11.94 -4.14 -10.76
CA ALA A 111 11.44 -5.28 -9.99
C ALA A 111 10.34 -6.07 -10.73
N SER A 112 10.14 -5.79 -12.02
CA SER A 112 9.12 -6.40 -12.88
C SER A 112 9.68 -7.57 -13.68
#